data_AF-A0A160P7J9-F1
#
_entry.id   AF-A0A160P7J9-F1
#
_cell.length_a   1.000
_cell.length_b   1.000
_cell.length_c   1.000
_cell.angle_alpha   90.00
_cell.angle_beta   90.00
_cell.angle_gamma   90.00
#
_symmetry.space_group_name_H-M   'P 1'
#
loop_
_entity.id
_entity.type
_entity.pdbx_description
1 polymer ?
#
loop_
_entity_poly.entity_id
_entity_poly.type
_entity_poly.pdbx_seq_one_letter_code
_entity_poly.pdbx_strand_id
1 'polypeptide(L)'
;MAVRHFTPAGMLRPTPYHHVSVGTGTTQVHVSGQVARQADGTPVAPGDLAGQVAQVLRNTAVGLAGAGASFADVVRLTFYVTQWSPEKIGDFMAGWRRSRRRSASESPCRPRPL
;
A
#
# COMPACT_ATOMS: atom_id res chain seq x y z
N MET A 1 13.87 6.95 7.80
CA MET A 1 13.49 8.29 8.32
C MET A 1 12.42 8.06 9.39
N ALA A 2 12.35 8.84 10.48
CA ALA A 2 11.38 8.51 11.53
C ALA A 2 9.97 9.00 11.15
N VAL A 3 9.13 8.10 10.62
CA VAL A 3 7.68 8.38 10.47
C VAL A 3 6.99 8.06 11.78
N ARG A 4 6.25 9.03 12.32
CA ARG A 4 5.43 8.83 13.53
C ARG A 4 4.00 8.48 13.12
N HIS A 5 3.54 7.29 13.49
CA HIS A 5 2.16 6.87 13.29
C HIS A 5 1.36 6.93 14.58
N PHE A 6 0.11 7.38 14.51
CA PHE A 6 -0.82 7.33 15.62
C PHE A 6 -2.26 7.40 15.13
N THR A 7 -3.19 6.95 15.98
CA THR A 7 -4.62 7.17 15.78
C THR A 7 -5.10 8.10 16.90
N PRO A 8 -5.61 9.30 16.60
CA PRO A 8 -6.24 10.18 17.58
C PRO A 8 -7.40 9.53 18.34
N ALA A 9 -7.69 10.02 19.54
CA ALA A 9 -8.91 9.67 20.26
C ALA A 9 -10.15 10.14 19.46
N GLY A 10 -11.25 9.37 19.51
CA GLY A 10 -12.49 9.68 18.78
C GLY A 10 -12.55 9.19 17.33
N MET A 11 -11.47 8.62 16.77
CA MET A 11 -11.48 8.03 15.43
C MET A 11 -11.85 6.54 15.44
N LEU A 12 -12.38 6.06 14.30
CA LEU A 12 -12.83 4.67 14.10
C LEU A 12 -11.77 3.64 14.48
N ARG A 13 -12.17 2.65 15.29
CA ARG A 13 -11.39 1.49 15.70
C ARG A 13 -12.30 0.25 15.86
N PRO A 14 -11.79 -0.98 15.65
CA PRO A 14 -10.44 -1.31 15.20
C PRO A 14 -10.25 -1.08 13.70
N THR A 15 -9.08 -0.57 13.31
CA THR A 15 -8.68 -0.41 11.90
C THR A 15 -7.34 -1.08 11.66
N PRO A 16 -7.09 -1.62 10.46
CA PRO A 16 -5.84 -2.26 10.14
C PRO A 16 -4.72 -1.25 9.81
N TYR A 17 -4.88 0.05 10.11
CA TYR A 17 -3.95 1.16 9.83
C TYR A 17 -4.06 2.27 10.88
N HIS A 18 -3.07 3.19 10.91
CA HIS A 18 -3.10 4.42 11.69
C HIS A 18 -3.74 5.55 10.88
N HIS A 19 -4.60 6.34 11.51
CA HIS A 19 -5.29 7.44 10.82
C HIS A 19 -4.37 8.64 10.53
N VAL A 20 -3.25 8.76 11.27
CA VAL A 20 -2.28 9.85 11.09
C VAL A 20 -0.86 9.30 11.01
N SER A 21 -0.11 9.80 10.02
CA SER A 21 1.32 9.60 9.82
C SER A 21 2.00 10.95 9.66
N VAL A 22 3.09 11.20 10.38
CA VAL A 22 3.90 12.42 10.27
C VAL A 22 5.31 12.06 9.84
N GLY A 23 5.72 12.50 8.65
CA GLY A 23 7.10 12.40 8.21
C GLY A 23 7.96 13.47 8.89
N THR A 24 9.07 13.07 9.50
CA THR A 24 10.04 14.00 10.11
C THR A 24 11.38 13.88 9.36
N GLY A 25 11.82 14.96 8.69
CA GLY A 25 13.05 15.00 7.88
C GLY A 25 12.97 15.88 6.63
N THR A 26 14.07 15.99 5.87
CA THR A 26 14.22 16.85 4.68
C THR A 26 14.07 16.12 3.34
N THR A 27 14.36 14.82 3.28
CA THR A 27 14.29 14.01 2.05
C THR A 27 12.86 13.53 1.76
N GLN A 28 12.39 13.71 0.53
CA GLN A 28 11.12 13.15 0.06
C GLN A 28 11.37 12.20 -1.12
N VAL A 29 10.76 11.01 -1.06
CA VAL A 29 10.82 10.02 -2.13
C VAL A 29 9.43 9.90 -2.74
N HIS A 30 9.33 10.11 -4.04
CA HIS A 30 8.09 10.00 -4.80
C HIS A 30 8.20 8.79 -5.74
N VAL A 31 7.42 7.74 -5.46
CA VAL A 31 7.39 6.53 -6.29
C VAL A 31 6.23 6.65 -7.28
N SER A 32 6.51 6.50 -8.58
CA SER A 32 5.48 6.47 -9.61
C SER A 32 4.46 5.35 -9.35
N GLY A 33 3.23 5.52 -9.83
CA GLY A 33 2.16 4.54 -9.67
C GLY A 33 2.58 3.16 -10.17
N GLN A 34 2.46 2.16 -9.29
CA GLN A 34 2.79 0.78 -9.61
C GLN A 34 1.54 0.01 -10.05
N VAL A 35 1.71 -0.87 -11.03
CA VAL A 35 0.64 -1.72 -11.58
C VAL A 35 0.99 -3.19 -11.44
N ALA A 36 -0.01 -4.08 -11.54
CA ALA A 36 0.17 -5.53 -11.41
C ALA A 36 0.81 -6.15 -12.66
N ARG A 37 2.08 -5.81 -12.90
CA ARG A 37 2.91 -6.36 -13.98
C ARG A 37 4.26 -6.81 -13.43
N GLN A 38 4.88 -7.77 -14.11
CA GLN A 38 6.28 -8.13 -13.89
C GLN A 38 7.22 -7.12 -14.59
N ALA A 39 8.53 -7.26 -14.38
CA ALA A 39 9.55 -6.38 -14.94
C ALA A 39 9.61 -6.40 -16.48
N ASP A 40 9.23 -7.52 -17.10
CA ASP A 40 9.09 -7.69 -18.54
C ASP A 40 7.77 -7.12 -19.10
N GLY A 41 6.90 -6.58 -18.22
CA GLY A 41 5.59 -6.04 -18.57
C GLY A 41 4.45 -7.07 -18.55
N THR A 42 4.72 -8.34 -18.26
CA THR A 42 3.70 -9.41 -18.21
C THR A 42 2.64 -9.12 -17.14
N PRO A 43 1.33 -9.15 -17.46
CA PRO A 43 0.26 -8.95 -16.49
C PRO A 43 0.25 -10.06 -15.41
N VAL A 44 0.02 -9.67 -14.15
CA VAL A 44 -0.07 -10.59 -13.03
C VAL A 44 -1.49 -10.61 -12.47
N ALA A 45 -2.02 -11.81 -12.22
CA ALA A 45 -3.34 -12.04 -11.61
C ALA A 45 -4.50 -11.36 -12.36
N PRO A 46 -4.65 -11.57 -13.68
CA PRO A 46 -5.80 -11.05 -14.42
C PRO A 46 -7.11 -11.55 -13.80
N GLY A 47 -8.05 -10.64 -13.54
CA GLY A 47 -9.32 -10.95 -12.88
C GLY A 47 -9.26 -11.19 -11.36
N ASP A 48 -8.07 -11.32 -10.76
CA ASP A 48 -7.90 -11.50 -9.30
C ASP A 48 -7.38 -10.19 -8.66
N LEU A 49 -8.29 -9.42 -8.06
CA LEU A 49 -7.96 -8.17 -7.38
C LEU A 49 -6.96 -8.38 -6.23
N ALA A 50 -7.08 -9.47 -5.48
CA ALA A 50 -6.19 -9.74 -4.36
C ALA A 50 -4.76 -10.04 -4.86
N GLY A 51 -4.63 -10.84 -5.93
CA GLY A 51 -3.36 -11.09 -6.59
C GLY A 51 -2.74 -9.83 -7.18
N GLN A 52 -3.54 -8.95 -7.80
CA GLN A 52 -3.10 -7.68 -8.36
C GLN A 52 -2.57 -6.73 -7.29
N VAL A 53 -3.32 -6.53 -6.20
CA VAL A 53 -2.89 -5.69 -5.07
C VAL A 53 -1.59 -6.20 -4.48
N ALA A 54 -1.45 -7.52 -4.33
CA ALA A 54 -0.22 -8.12 -3.83
C ALA A 54 0.98 -7.84 -4.75
N GLN A 55 0.80 -7.88 -6.08
CA GLN A 55 1.86 -7.56 -7.02
C GLN A 55 2.21 -6.06 -7.02
N VAL A 56 1.20 -5.17 -7.01
CA VAL A 56 1.41 -3.72 -6.93
C VAL A 56 2.25 -3.37 -5.71
N LEU A 57 1.92 -3.94 -4.54
CA LEU A 57 2.67 -3.70 -3.31
C LEU A 57 4.11 -4.25 -3.37
N ARG A 58 4.35 -5.38 -4.05
CA ARG A 58 5.72 -5.88 -4.29
C ARG A 58 6.53 -4.91 -5.17
N ASN A 59 5.92 -4.41 -6.24
CA ASN A 59 6.58 -3.46 -7.13
C ASN A 59 6.88 -2.14 -6.39
N THR A 60 5.95 -1.66 -5.56
CA THR A 60 6.18 -0.48 -4.71
C THR A 60 7.32 -0.72 -3.72
N ALA A 61 7.41 -1.92 -3.11
CA ALA A 61 8.51 -2.28 -2.22
C ALA A 61 9.88 -2.15 -2.91
N VAL A 62 9.96 -2.61 -4.17
CA VAL A 62 11.20 -2.51 -4.98
C VAL A 62 11.56 -1.05 -5.23
N GLY A 63 10.59 -0.20 -5.59
CA GLY A 63 10.82 1.23 -5.78
C GLY A 63 11.29 1.96 -4.51
N LEU A 64 10.68 1.64 -3.36
CA LEU A 64 11.10 2.17 -2.06
C LEU A 64 12.52 1.73 -1.70
N ALA A 65 12.82 0.44 -1.86
CA ALA A 65 14.13 -0.12 -1.56
C ALA A 65 15.24 0.50 -2.43
N GLY A 66 14.95 0.80 -3.70
CA GLY A 66 15.87 1.52 -4.59
C GLY A 66 16.25 2.93 -4.12
N ALA A 67 15.42 3.53 -3.26
CA ALA A 67 15.68 4.83 -2.62
C ALA A 67 16.17 4.69 -1.16
N GLY A 68 16.49 3.47 -0.70
CA GLY A 68 16.88 3.22 0.69
C GLY A 68 15.73 3.35 1.70
N ALA A 69 14.48 3.25 1.23
CA ALA A 69 13.27 3.37 2.04
C ALA A 69 12.53 2.03 2.16
N SER A 70 11.63 1.95 3.12
CA SER A 70 10.69 0.83 3.31
C SER A 70 9.25 1.34 3.33
N PHE A 71 8.27 0.44 3.48
CA PHE A 71 6.90 0.90 3.69
C PHE A 71 6.79 1.77 4.97
N ALA A 72 7.71 1.62 5.94
CA ALA A 72 7.63 2.28 7.26
C ALA A 72 7.93 3.76 7.14
N ASP A 73 8.52 4.14 6.01
CA ASP A 73 8.80 5.50 5.63
C ASP A 73 7.64 6.12 4.81
N VAL A 74 6.60 5.35 4.45
CA VAL A 74 5.48 5.81 3.63
C VAL A 74 4.53 6.65 4.46
N VAL A 75 4.49 7.95 4.13
CA VAL A 75 3.58 8.92 4.76
C VAL A 75 2.20 8.95 4.12
N ARG A 76 2.08 8.56 2.84
CA ARG A 76 0.83 8.55 2.08
C ARG A 76 0.92 7.50 0.98
N LEU A 77 -0.14 6.71 0.83
CA LEU A 77 -0.32 5.78 -0.27
C LEU A 77 -1.68 6.04 -0.92
N THR A 78 -1.73 5.99 -2.25
CA THR A 78 -2.95 6.20 -3.03
C THR A 78 -3.10 5.03 -3.98
N PHE A 79 -4.22 4.31 -3.89
CA PHE A 79 -4.56 3.28 -4.87
C PHE A 79 -5.69 3.77 -5.74
N TYR A 80 -5.69 3.33 -6.98
CA TYR A 80 -6.79 3.51 -7.91
C TYR A 80 -7.24 2.11 -8.30
N VAL A 81 -8.52 1.80 -8.08
CA VAL A 81 -9.10 0.50 -8.42
C VAL A 81 -10.24 0.71 -9.39
N THR A 82 -10.16 0.04 -10.53
CA THR A 82 -11.20 0.09 -11.56
C THR A 82 -12.49 -0.53 -11.06
N GLN A 83 -13.62 0.11 -11.34
CA GLN A 83 -14.95 -0.36 -10.94
C GLN A 83 -15.03 -0.62 -9.43
N TRP A 84 -14.49 0.28 -8.61
CA TRP A 84 -14.49 0.12 -7.17
C TRP A 84 -15.92 0.08 -6.61
N SER A 85 -16.17 -0.88 -5.71
CA SER A 85 -17.39 -0.97 -4.93
C SER A 85 -17.04 -1.46 -3.52
N PRO A 86 -17.85 -1.13 -2.48
CA PRO A 86 -17.55 -1.51 -1.10
C PRO A 86 -17.33 -3.02 -0.90
N GLU A 87 -17.97 -3.87 -1.69
CA GLU A 87 -17.88 -5.34 -1.63
C GLU A 87 -16.46 -5.82 -1.96
N LYS A 88 -15.74 -5.09 -2.82
CA LYS A 88 -14.35 -5.40 -3.21
C LYS A 88 -13.33 -5.15 -2.10
N ILE A 89 -13.74 -4.56 -0.97
CA ILE A 89 -12.82 -4.32 0.15
C ILE A 89 -12.25 -5.62 0.71
N GLY A 90 -13.02 -6.71 0.70
CA GLY A 90 -12.57 -8.01 1.17
C GLY A 90 -11.33 -8.49 0.41
N ASP A 91 -11.43 -8.48 -0.93
CA ASP A 91 -10.36 -8.90 -1.84
C ASP A 91 -9.17 -7.94 -1.82
N PHE A 92 -9.43 -6.63 -1.79
CA PHE A 92 -8.37 -5.63 -1.66
C PHE A 92 -7.53 -5.88 -0.39
N MET A 93 -8.22 -6.07 0.75
CA MET A 93 -7.57 -6.33 2.03
C MET A 93 -6.90 -7.71 2.07
N ALA A 94 -7.44 -8.70 1.36
CA ALA A 94 -6.79 -9.99 1.19
C ALA A 94 -5.47 -9.85 0.42
N GLY A 95 -5.46 -9.08 -0.67
CA GLY A 95 -4.26 -8.78 -1.43
C GLY A 95 -3.18 -8.06 -0.62
N TRP A 96 -3.59 -7.08 0.19
CA TRP A 96 -2.64 -6.45 1.11
C TRP A 96 -2.08 -7.45 2.13
N ARG A 97 -2.90 -8.29 2.74
CA ARG A 97 -2.40 -9.31 3.68
C ARG A 97 -1.44 -10.29 3.00
N ARG A 98 -1.65 -10.61 1.72
CA ARG A 98 -0.76 -11.47 0.94
C ARG A 98 0.61 -10.82 0.70
N SER A 99 0.69 -9.51 0.49
CA SER A 99 1.99 -8.83 0.28
C SER A 99 2.86 -8.82 1.54
N ARG A 100 2.24 -8.74 2.73
CA ARG A 100 2.93 -8.77 4.03
C ARG A 100 3.58 -10.11 4.39
N ARG A 101 3.26 -11.21 3.70
CA ARG A 101 3.79 -12.54 4.04
C ARG A 101 5.27 -12.75 3.71
N ARG A 102 6.01 -11.68 3.38
CA ARG A 102 7.48 -11.71 3.35
C ARG A 102 8.18 -10.56 4.11
N SER A 103 7.44 -9.68 4.77
CA SER A 103 8.00 -8.66 5.67
C SER A 103 7.01 -8.39 6.80
N ALA A 104 7.33 -8.89 7.98
CA ALA A 104 6.54 -8.71 9.20
C ALA A 104 6.63 -7.27 9.70
N SER A 105 5.94 -6.35 9.05
CA SER A 105 5.52 -5.04 9.55
C SER A 105 4.64 -4.41 8.47
N GLU A 106 3.65 -3.59 8.83
CA GLU A 106 3.05 -2.53 7.98
C GLU A 106 1.74 -2.68 7.18
N SER A 107 0.91 -1.66 7.39
CA SER A 107 -0.55 -1.69 7.45
C SER A 107 -1.30 -1.12 6.24
N PRO A 108 -2.49 -1.63 5.83
CA PRO A 108 -3.11 -1.35 4.53
C PRO A 108 -3.73 0.02 4.40
N CYS A 109 -3.23 0.81 3.44
CA CYS A 109 -3.91 1.99 2.90
C CYS A 109 -4.96 1.57 1.85
N ARG A 110 -6.13 2.22 1.84
CA ARG A 110 -7.25 1.96 0.91
C ARG A 110 -7.10 2.69 -0.45
N PRO A 111 -7.75 2.19 -1.53
CA PRO A 111 -7.92 2.92 -2.78
C PRO A 111 -8.95 4.03 -2.75
N ARG A 112 -8.71 5.05 -3.60
CA ARG A 112 -9.69 6.03 -4.06
C ARG A 112 -10.30 5.57 -5.40
N PRO A 113 -11.61 5.77 -5.60
CA PRO A 113 -12.20 5.74 -6.94
C PRO A 113 -11.89 7.05 -7.68
N LEU A 114 -11.93 6.99 -9.02
CA LEU A 114 -12.01 8.16 -9.89
C LEU A 114 -13.42 8.76 -9.84
#